data_AF-A0A0G0TQM8-F1
#
_entry.id   AF-A0A0G0TQM8-F1
#
_cell.length_a   1.000
_cell.length_b   1.000
_cell.length_c   1.000
_cell.angle_alpha   90.00
_cell.angle_beta   90.00
_cell.angle_gamma   90.00
#
_symmetry.space_group_name_H-M   'P 1'
#
loop_
_entity.id
_entity.type
_entity.pdbx_description
1 polymer ?
#
loop_
_entity_poly.entity_id
_entity_poly.type
_entity_poly.pdbx_seq_one_letter_code
_entity_poly.pdbx_strand_id
1 'polypeptide(L)'
;MSEGKSRVIVRFDKVSFEFGVNKLILDEVSFSIRKNTKLTLMGQNGAGKSTIFGLIAGTHVAESGIINIVNGVSIAWSHQFIPRDQLDLTVRDFFERSLSSSEERAGGEVKKIYDIDPRIDDVLEIVNLKGHEKIHDRVIKTFSGGQQARLLLASALIQNPDLLLLDEPTNNLDKAGIAHLTEFLVNYKKTVLVISHDAEFLNAFTEGVLYLDVYTKKIEQYVGNYFNVVKEISARVEKENMKNAQLEKQIQAKKDQANVFAHKGGRLRLVARRMREMAEDLEEEIVDVRKEDKAIRAFTIPAQPDILGELLHISSFTTAKNGKIVKHKANISLKKNMHLLLQGPNGIGKTTLLERLASGHAEGSSASLGIDKKVKEGIRIGYYRQDFSTLNFEDTVYQSLSVAMQEGGERLDEERMRSVAASFLITSEFIRTKIGSLSEGQKGLVAFARLVLIKPGLLILDEPTNHINFRHLPVIAEALNKYTGAMILVSHVPEFVKQIRIDEVLDLEK
;
A
#
# COMPACT_ATOMS: atom_id res chain seq x y z
N MET A 1 -45.23 -14.34 5.75
CA MET A 1 -44.65 -13.05 6.23
C MET A 1 -43.39 -12.80 5.43
N SER A 2 -43.32 -11.69 4.70
CA SER A 2 -42.19 -11.37 3.82
C SER A 2 -40.94 -11.05 4.65
N GLU A 3 -39.97 -11.95 4.66
CA GLU A 3 -38.63 -11.69 5.20
C GLU A 3 -38.03 -10.46 4.51
N GLY A 4 -37.56 -9.53 5.34
CA GLY A 4 -37.37 -8.13 5.00
C GLY A 4 -36.33 -7.88 3.91
N LYS A 5 -36.71 -7.07 2.92
CA LYS A 5 -35.76 -6.36 2.05
C LYS A 5 -34.79 -5.58 2.95
N SER A 6 -33.50 -5.95 2.93
CA SER A 6 -32.46 -5.23 3.68
C SER A 6 -32.47 -3.74 3.29
N ARG A 7 -32.67 -2.88 4.29
CA ARG A 7 -32.83 -1.42 4.13
C ARG A 7 -31.47 -0.79 3.78
N VAL A 8 -31.43 0.04 2.75
CA VAL A 8 -30.26 0.87 2.41
C VAL A 8 -30.06 1.93 3.49
N ILE A 9 -28.83 2.07 4.02
CA ILE A 9 -28.48 3.04 5.07
C ILE A 9 -27.60 4.18 4.56
N VAL A 10 -26.82 3.94 3.50
CA VAL A 10 -26.02 4.96 2.80
C VAL A 10 -26.21 4.77 1.30
N ARG A 11 -26.45 5.87 0.58
CA ARG A 11 -26.55 5.88 -0.88
C ARG A 11 -25.78 7.05 -1.46
N PHE A 12 -24.87 6.75 -2.37
CA PHE A 12 -24.18 7.71 -3.22
C PHE A 12 -24.90 7.75 -4.57
N ASP A 13 -25.21 8.94 -5.05
CA ASP A 13 -25.82 9.18 -6.36
C ASP A 13 -25.01 10.23 -7.11
N LYS A 14 -24.26 9.77 -8.12
CA LYS A 14 -23.38 10.56 -8.99
C LYS A 14 -22.47 11.53 -8.23
N VAL A 15 -21.83 11.04 -7.18
CA VAL A 15 -20.98 11.84 -6.30
C VAL A 15 -19.60 12.05 -6.93
N SER A 16 -19.19 13.30 -7.11
CA SER A 16 -17.82 13.64 -7.50
C SER A 16 -17.11 14.37 -6.38
N PHE A 17 -15.79 14.16 -6.29
CA PHE A 17 -14.95 14.80 -5.29
C PHE A 17 -13.58 15.22 -5.82
N GLU A 18 -13.11 16.42 -5.45
CA GLU A 18 -11.81 16.97 -5.86
C GLU A 18 -10.93 17.39 -4.66
N PHE A 19 -9.61 17.13 -4.73
CA PHE A 19 -8.66 17.58 -3.70
C PHE A 19 -7.83 18.78 -4.21
N GLY A 20 -8.25 20.01 -3.87
CA GLY A 20 -7.59 21.22 -4.36
C GLY A 20 -7.92 21.48 -5.84
N VAL A 21 -7.19 22.39 -6.48
CA VAL A 21 -7.48 22.79 -7.87
C VAL A 21 -7.07 21.67 -8.84
N ASN A 22 -8.02 21.16 -9.63
CA ASN A 22 -7.84 20.19 -10.73
C ASN A 22 -7.36 18.79 -10.34
N LYS A 23 -7.65 18.31 -9.12
CA LYS A 23 -7.33 16.92 -8.74
C LYS A 23 -8.60 16.13 -8.44
N LEU A 24 -9.24 15.64 -9.50
CA LEU A 24 -10.40 14.76 -9.41
C LEU A 24 -10.02 13.42 -8.76
N ILE A 25 -10.75 13.06 -7.71
CA ILE A 25 -10.55 11.82 -6.93
C ILE A 25 -11.71 10.86 -7.13
N LEU A 26 -12.94 11.37 -7.19
CA LEU A 26 -14.15 10.60 -7.46
C LEU A 26 -14.90 11.27 -8.62
N ASP A 27 -15.39 10.48 -9.57
CA ASP A 27 -16.14 10.94 -10.74
C ASP A 27 -17.49 10.21 -10.85
N GLU A 28 -18.59 10.92 -10.58
CA GLU A 28 -19.96 10.44 -10.68
C GLU A 28 -20.22 9.09 -9.97
N VAL A 29 -19.57 8.88 -8.83
CA VAL A 29 -19.61 7.64 -8.07
C VAL A 29 -21.02 7.36 -7.53
N SER A 30 -21.53 6.16 -7.81
CA SER A 30 -22.86 5.72 -7.37
C SER A 30 -22.81 4.31 -6.78
N PHE A 31 -23.22 4.16 -5.53
CA PHE A 31 -23.32 2.85 -4.86
C PHE A 31 -24.27 2.92 -3.67
N SER A 32 -24.58 1.76 -3.09
CA SER A 32 -25.41 1.69 -1.88
C SER A 32 -24.86 0.71 -0.86
N ILE A 33 -24.95 1.09 0.41
CA ILE A 33 -24.61 0.26 1.56
C ILE A 33 -25.91 -0.11 2.27
N ARG A 34 -26.09 -1.41 2.51
CA ARG A 34 -27.27 -1.94 3.18
C ARG A 34 -27.02 -2.15 4.67
N LYS A 35 -28.10 -2.23 5.45
CA LYS A 35 -28.01 -2.52 6.87
C LYS A 35 -27.56 -3.97 7.08
N ASN A 36 -26.71 -4.17 8.09
CA ASN A 36 -26.16 -5.45 8.51
C ASN A 36 -25.35 -6.18 7.42
N THR A 37 -24.73 -5.44 6.51
CA THR A 37 -23.83 -6.02 5.50
C THR A 37 -22.38 -5.74 5.80
N LYS A 38 -21.50 -6.65 5.42
CA LYS A 38 -20.05 -6.47 5.55
C LYS A 38 -19.42 -6.30 4.18
N LEU A 39 -18.98 -5.08 3.90
CA LEU A 39 -18.43 -4.71 2.61
C LEU A 39 -16.95 -4.40 2.72
N THR A 40 -16.22 -4.69 1.65
CA THR A 40 -14.84 -4.26 1.47
C THR A 40 -14.78 -3.12 0.48
N LEU A 41 -14.01 -2.07 0.78
CA LEU A 41 -13.64 -1.04 -0.18
C LEU A 41 -12.22 -1.33 -0.70
N MET A 42 -12.15 -1.79 -1.94
CA MET A 42 -10.91 -2.17 -2.63
C MET A 42 -10.52 -1.08 -3.63
N GLY A 43 -9.22 -0.91 -3.84
CA GLY A 43 -8.70 0.03 -4.84
C GLY A 43 -7.21 0.27 -4.60
N GLN A 44 -6.52 0.82 -5.60
CA GLN A 44 -5.10 1.16 -5.46
C GLN A 44 -4.87 2.23 -4.39
N ASN A 45 -3.64 2.37 -3.90
CA ASN A 45 -3.30 3.46 -2.99
C ASN A 45 -3.39 4.80 -3.72
N GLY A 46 -3.96 5.81 -3.05
CA GLY A 46 -4.28 7.09 -3.68
C GLY A 46 -5.51 7.08 -4.60
N ALA A 47 -6.26 5.97 -4.69
CA ALA A 47 -7.51 5.94 -5.46
C ALA A 47 -8.63 6.79 -4.87
N GLY A 48 -8.59 7.08 -3.56
CA GLY A 48 -9.65 7.83 -2.86
C GLY A 48 -10.45 7.01 -1.84
N LYS A 49 -9.95 5.85 -1.40
CA LYS A 49 -10.64 4.97 -0.42
C LYS A 49 -10.97 5.70 0.88
N SER A 50 -9.98 6.33 1.52
CA SER A 50 -10.17 7.11 2.73
C SER A 50 -10.98 8.40 2.47
N THR A 51 -10.98 8.93 1.25
CA THR A 51 -11.85 10.04 0.85
C THR A 51 -13.33 9.65 0.93
N ILE A 52 -13.69 8.44 0.47
CA ILE A 52 -15.05 7.91 0.59
C ILE A 52 -15.44 7.79 2.07
N PHE A 53 -14.52 7.36 2.94
CA PHE A 53 -14.78 7.31 4.37
C PHE A 53 -15.03 8.71 4.94
N GLY A 54 -14.23 9.70 4.57
CA GLY A 54 -14.46 11.08 5.00
C GLY A 54 -15.77 11.68 4.48
N LEU A 55 -16.20 11.33 3.27
CA LEU A 55 -17.51 11.70 2.74
C LEU A 55 -18.67 11.05 3.51
N ILE A 56 -18.54 9.77 3.87
CA ILE A 56 -19.53 9.06 4.71
C ILE A 56 -19.55 9.62 6.14
N ALA A 57 -18.39 9.93 6.70
CA ALA A 57 -18.24 10.46 8.06
C ALA A 57 -18.56 11.97 8.17
N GLY A 58 -18.82 12.65 7.05
CA GLY A 58 -19.11 14.08 7.00
C GLY A 58 -17.91 15.00 7.23
N THR A 59 -16.68 14.48 7.19
CA THR A 59 -15.45 15.31 7.27
C THR A 59 -15.07 15.91 5.92
N HIS A 60 -15.67 15.42 4.83
CA HIS A 60 -15.55 15.97 3.49
C HIS A 60 -16.94 16.27 2.93
N VAL A 61 -17.02 17.27 2.07
CA VAL A 61 -18.23 17.67 1.36
C VAL A 61 -18.02 17.35 -0.11
N ALA A 62 -19.00 16.72 -0.75
CA ALA A 62 -18.95 16.46 -2.18
C ALA A 62 -19.11 17.75 -2.99
N GLU A 63 -18.34 17.90 -4.07
CA GLU A 63 -18.47 19.00 -5.02
C GLU A 63 -19.76 18.88 -5.85
N SER A 64 -20.16 17.66 -6.17
CA SER A 64 -21.43 17.38 -6.86
C SER A 64 -21.98 16.00 -6.51
N GLY A 65 -23.25 15.77 -6.89
CA GLY A 65 -23.99 14.56 -6.54
C GLY A 65 -24.63 14.63 -5.16
N ILE A 66 -25.24 13.53 -4.73
CA ILE A 66 -26.00 13.46 -3.48
C ILE A 66 -25.54 12.25 -2.66
N ILE A 67 -25.17 12.50 -1.42
CA ILE A 67 -24.92 11.46 -0.41
C ILE A 67 -26.12 11.45 0.55
N ASN A 68 -26.90 10.38 0.51
CA ASN A 68 -28.03 10.18 1.41
C ASN A 68 -27.67 9.16 2.49
N ILE A 69 -27.59 9.62 3.73
CA ILE A 69 -27.43 8.78 4.92
C ILE A 69 -28.75 8.78 5.68
N VAL A 70 -29.24 7.61 6.07
CA VAL A 70 -30.50 7.52 6.81
C VAL A 70 -30.38 8.22 8.16
N ASN A 71 -31.33 9.10 8.48
CA ASN A 71 -31.37 9.82 9.75
C ASN A 71 -31.30 8.86 10.95
N GLY A 72 -30.43 9.20 11.90
CA GLY A 72 -30.23 8.44 13.13
C GLY A 72 -29.24 7.27 13.02
N VAL A 73 -28.65 7.01 11.85
CA VAL A 73 -27.56 6.02 11.72
C VAL A 73 -26.30 6.60 12.36
N SER A 74 -25.80 5.94 13.41
CA SER A 74 -24.51 6.29 14.02
C SER A 74 -23.35 5.71 13.21
N ILE A 75 -22.31 6.52 12.98
CA ILE A 75 -21.14 6.17 12.18
C ILE A 75 -19.90 6.38 13.03
N ALA A 76 -19.05 5.36 13.14
CA ALA A 76 -17.72 5.50 13.73
C ALA A 76 -16.65 5.11 12.72
N TRP A 77 -15.56 5.87 12.71
CA TRP A 77 -14.41 5.65 11.84
C TRP A 77 -13.17 5.39 12.68
N SER A 78 -12.58 4.21 12.51
CA SER A 78 -11.24 3.92 13.00
C SER A 78 -10.22 4.46 11.99
N HIS A 79 -9.54 5.54 12.37
CA HIS A 79 -8.43 6.10 11.60
C HIS A 79 -7.20 5.18 11.62
N GLN A 80 -6.27 5.41 10.70
CA GLN A 80 -5.02 4.63 10.59
C GLN A 80 -4.01 4.97 11.70
N PHE A 81 -4.05 6.19 12.26
CA PHE A 81 -3.11 6.65 13.28
C PHE A 81 -3.77 7.61 14.27
N ILE A 82 -3.27 7.60 15.52
CA ILE A 82 -3.72 8.52 16.57
C ILE A 82 -3.12 9.91 16.28
N PRO A 83 -3.95 10.97 16.20
CA PRO A 83 -3.47 12.34 16.04
C PRO A 83 -2.46 12.74 17.12
N ARG A 84 -1.46 13.56 16.77
CA ARG A 84 -0.38 13.93 17.70
C ARG A 84 -0.88 14.63 18.96
N ASP A 85 -1.94 15.43 18.85
CA ASP A 85 -2.59 16.12 19.97
C ASP A 85 -3.30 15.16 20.94
N GLN A 86 -3.51 13.90 20.54
CA GLN A 86 -4.17 12.87 21.36
C GLN A 86 -3.18 11.91 22.01
N LEU A 87 -1.89 11.96 21.65
CA LEU A 87 -0.89 11.05 22.20
C LEU A 87 -0.61 11.29 23.69
N ASP A 88 -0.77 12.53 24.16
CA ASP A 88 -0.52 12.89 25.56
C ASP A 88 -1.76 12.68 26.46
N LEU A 89 -2.89 12.23 25.89
CA LEU A 89 -4.10 11.89 26.65
C LEU A 89 -3.92 10.58 27.43
N THR A 90 -4.65 10.46 28.54
CA THR A 90 -4.86 9.15 29.17
C THR A 90 -5.80 8.29 28.32
N VAL A 91 -5.79 6.98 28.53
CA VAL A 91 -6.75 6.08 27.88
C VAL A 91 -8.18 6.54 28.16
N ARG A 92 -8.52 6.87 29.41
CA ARG A 92 -9.85 7.40 29.77
C ARG A 92 -10.21 8.63 28.94
N ASP A 93 -9.37 9.66 28.94
CA ASP A 93 -9.64 10.92 28.23
C ASP A 93 -9.79 10.70 26.72
N PHE A 94 -9.00 9.78 26.15
CA PHE A 94 -9.07 9.42 24.73
C PHE A 94 -10.42 8.77 24.37
N PHE A 95 -10.93 7.86 25.21
CA PHE A 95 -12.24 7.24 25.02
C PHE A 95 -13.40 8.22 25.28
N GLU A 96 -13.29 9.09 26.29
CA GLU A 96 -14.27 10.15 26.56
C GLU A 96 -14.42 11.11 25.38
N ARG A 97 -13.30 11.53 24.78
CA ARG A 97 -13.31 12.40 23.59
C ARG A 97 -14.00 11.71 22.40
N SER A 98 -13.77 10.41 22.24
CA SER A 98 -14.38 9.61 21.17
C SER A 98 -15.91 9.53 21.33
N LEU A 99 -16.39 9.29 22.55
CA LEU A 99 -17.82 9.23 22.87
C LEU A 99 -18.50 10.61 22.76
N SER A 100 -17.87 11.66 23.30
CA SER A 100 -18.42 13.03 23.25
C SER A 100 -18.63 13.52 21.81
N SER A 101 -17.67 13.23 20.92
CA SER A 101 -17.79 13.58 19.49
C SER A 101 -18.94 12.87 18.76
N SER A 102 -19.36 11.71 19.27
CA SER A 102 -20.47 10.94 18.72
C SER A 102 -21.84 11.45 19.20
N GLU A 103 -21.91 11.92 20.46
CA GLU A 103 -23.14 12.45 21.06
C GLU A 103 -23.50 13.86 20.56
N GLU A 104 -22.50 14.74 20.37
CA GLU A 104 -22.71 16.06 19.78
C GLU A 104 -23.28 15.99 18.35
N ARG A 105 -22.85 15.00 17.56
CA ARG A 105 -23.37 14.72 16.21
C ARG A 105 -24.81 14.20 16.21
N ALA A 106 -25.27 13.64 17.33
CA ALA A 106 -26.63 13.15 17.51
C ALA A 106 -27.59 14.21 18.10
N GLY A 107 -27.13 15.45 18.31
CA GLY A 107 -27.97 16.59 18.70
C GLY A 107 -28.46 16.59 20.15
N GLY A 108 -27.79 15.87 21.07
CA GLY A 108 -28.14 15.79 22.49
C GLY A 108 -27.13 16.47 23.42
N GLU A 109 -27.58 16.87 24.62
CA GLU A 109 -26.72 17.29 25.73
C GLU A 109 -25.72 16.16 26.09
N VAL A 110 -24.44 16.51 26.27
CA VAL A 110 -23.38 15.57 26.69
C VAL A 110 -23.77 14.94 28.03
N LYS A 111 -24.20 13.68 28.00
CA LYS A 111 -24.54 12.96 29.22
C LYS A 111 -23.24 12.47 29.85
N LYS A 112 -23.03 12.74 31.15
CA LYS A 112 -21.93 12.10 31.89
C LYS A 112 -22.07 10.58 31.79
N ILE A 113 -21.05 9.94 31.23
CA ILE A 113 -20.98 8.49 31.07
C ILE A 113 -20.39 7.92 32.36
N TYR A 114 -21.26 7.51 33.28
CA TYR A 114 -20.87 6.99 34.59
C TYR A 114 -20.27 5.57 34.55
N ASP A 115 -20.45 4.86 33.43
CA ASP A 115 -20.03 3.47 33.20
C ASP A 115 -18.89 3.35 32.17
N ILE A 116 -18.07 4.40 32.00
CA ILE A 116 -17.06 4.41 30.94
C ILE A 116 -15.96 3.36 31.15
N ASP A 117 -15.49 3.13 32.38
CA ASP A 117 -14.40 2.17 32.63
C ASP A 117 -14.81 0.72 32.28
N PRO A 118 -15.97 0.21 32.72
CA PRO A 118 -16.48 -1.08 32.24
C PRO A 118 -16.58 -1.17 30.72
N ARG A 119 -17.07 -0.11 30.05
CA ARG A 119 -17.20 -0.09 28.60
C ARG A 119 -15.85 -0.10 27.90
N ILE A 120 -14.84 0.59 28.48
CA ILE A 120 -13.46 0.53 28.02
C ILE A 120 -12.94 -0.90 28.16
N ASP A 121 -13.13 -1.54 29.31
CA ASP A 121 -12.65 -2.91 29.54
C ASP A 121 -13.25 -3.92 28.55
N ASP A 122 -14.55 -3.84 28.28
CA ASP A 122 -15.22 -4.69 27.30
C ASP A 122 -14.62 -4.55 25.90
N VAL A 123 -14.37 -3.32 25.43
CA VAL A 123 -13.79 -3.11 24.10
C VAL A 123 -12.30 -3.43 24.05
N LEU A 124 -11.57 -3.24 25.15
CA LEU A 124 -10.17 -3.63 25.27
C LEU A 124 -10.01 -5.15 25.24
N GLU A 125 -10.98 -5.89 25.79
CA GLU A 125 -11.05 -7.34 25.62
C GLU A 125 -11.27 -7.73 24.16
N ILE A 126 -12.18 -7.06 23.45
CA ILE A 126 -12.43 -7.27 22.01
C ILE A 126 -11.19 -7.04 21.15
N VAL A 127 -10.28 -6.13 21.53
CA VAL A 127 -9.04 -5.88 20.79
C VAL A 127 -7.83 -6.61 21.38
N ASN A 128 -8.04 -7.53 22.32
CA ASN A 128 -7.01 -8.31 22.99
C ASN A 128 -5.90 -7.43 23.62
N LEU A 129 -6.28 -6.33 24.28
CA LEU A 129 -5.36 -5.45 25.01
C LEU A 129 -5.59 -5.61 26.52
N LYS A 130 -5.30 -6.80 27.05
CA LYS A 130 -5.52 -7.18 28.47
C LYS A 130 -4.39 -6.77 29.41
N GLY A 131 -4.70 -6.73 30.70
CA GLY A 131 -3.77 -7.14 31.77
C GLY A 131 -2.80 -6.09 32.32
N HIS A 132 -3.11 -4.80 32.21
CA HIS A 132 -2.33 -3.75 32.87
C HIS A 132 -3.14 -3.13 34.02
N GLU A 133 -2.63 -3.25 35.25
CA GLU A 133 -3.14 -2.46 36.37
C GLU A 133 -3.08 -0.97 35.98
N LYS A 134 -4.21 -0.26 36.16
CA LYS A 134 -4.37 1.18 35.83
C LYS A 134 -4.23 1.53 34.34
N ILE A 135 -4.66 0.65 33.43
CA ILE A 135 -4.62 0.93 31.99
C ILE A 135 -5.36 2.23 31.63
N HIS A 136 -6.45 2.56 32.32
CA HIS A 136 -7.25 3.77 32.09
C HIS A 136 -6.45 5.07 32.28
N ASP A 137 -5.51 5.09 33.23
CA ASP A 137 -4.72 6.28 33.57
C ASP A 137 -3.42 6.36 32.77
N ARG A 138 -3.11 5.34 31.97
CA ARG A 138 -1.89 5.27 31.18
C ARG A 138 -1.99 6.22 29.97
N VAL A 139 -0.90 6.90 29.67
CA VAL A 139 -0.80 7.83 28.55
C VAL A 139 -0.63 7.09 27.22
N ILE A 140 -1.38 7.48 26.18
CA ILE A 140 -1.42 6.86 24.85
C ILE A 140 -0.02 6.73 24.21
N LYS A 141 0.82 7.76 24.34
CA LYS A 141 2.19 7.79 23.79
C LYS A 141 3.10 6.68 24.33
N THR A 142 2.78 6.11 25.49
CA THR A 142 3.58 5.05 26.12
C THR A 142 3.27 3.66 25.58
N PHE A 143 2.21 3.51 24.79
CA PHE A 143 1.85 2.25 24.14
C PHE A 143 2.69 2.04 22.87
N SER A 144 2.94 0.78 22.52
CA SER A 144 3.58 0.48 21.23
C SER A 144 2.65 0.82 20.06
N GLY A 145 3.18 0.98 18.85
CA GLY A 145 2.34 1.29 17.68
C GLY A 145 1.22 0.26 17.43
N GLY A 146 1.48 -1.04 17.68
CA GLY A 146 0.44 -2.07 17.60
C GLY A 146 -0.62 -1.98 18.69
N GLN A 147 -0.23 -1.56 19.90
CA GLN A 147 -1.20 -1.29 20.97
C GLN A 147 -2.01 -0.02 20.68
N GLN A 148 -1.40 1.01 20.09
CA GLN A 148 -2.10 2.21 19.64
C GLN A 148 -3.11 1.91 18.53
N ALA A 149 -2.78 1.04 17.58
CA ALA A 149 -3.73 0.57 16.57
C ALA A 149 -4.95 -0.15 17.20
N ARG A 150 -4.72 -0.99 18.22
CA ARG A 150 -5.80 -1.62 18.99
C ARG A 150 -6.66 -0.61 19.73
N LEU A 151 -6.05 0.42 20.32
CA LEU A 151 -6.79 1.51 20.98
C LEU A 151 -7.65 2.32 20.00
N LEU A 152 -7.15 2.60 18.79
CA LEU A 152 -7.94 3.24 17.73
C LEU A 152 -9.18 2.43 17.37
N LEU A 153 -9.00 1.14 17.13
CA LEU A 153 -10.12 0.25 16.83
C LEU A 153 -11.13 0.24 17.99
N ALA A 154 -10.66 0.07 19.22
CA ALA A 154 -11.51 0.07 20.40
C ALA A 154 -12.28 1.40 20.57
N SER A 155 -11.65 2.53 20.24
CA SER A 155 -12.29 3.86 20.30
C SER A 155 -13.43 4.04 19.29
N ALA A 156 -13.39 3.34 18.15
CA ALA A 156 -14.50 3.29 17.22
C ALA A 156 -15.60 2.33 17.70
N LEU A 157 -15.22 1.20 18.33
CA LEU A 157 -16.16 0.19 18.82
C LEU A 157 -16.96 0.66 20.03
N ILE A 158 -16.36 1.43 20.95
CA ILE A 158 -17.03 1.89 22.18
C ILE A 158 -18.27 2.74 21.87
N GLN A 159 -18.28 3.41 20.71
CA GLN A 159 -19.39 4.25 20.23
C GLN A 159 -20.61 3.41 19.81
N ASN A 160 -20.45 2.09 19.69
CA ASN A 160 -21.49 1.16 19.24
C ASN A 160 -22.20 1.63 17.95
N PRO A 161 -21.45 1.94 16.87
CA PRO A 161 -22.02 2.54 15.66
C PRO A 161 -22.95 1.57 14.93
N ASP A 162 -23.89 2.08 14.13
CA ASP A 162 -24.66 1.31 13.15
C ASP A 162 -23.86 0.98 11.89
N LEU A 163 -22.91 1.86 11.54
CA LEU A 163 -21.94 1.67 10.46
C LEU A 163 -20.52 1.90 10.99
N LEU A 164 -19.71 0.84 10.97
CA LEU A 164 -18.30 0.88 11.34
C LEU A 164 -17.42 1.01 10.08
N LEU A 165 -16.59 2.04 10.03
CA LEU A 165 -15.60 2.27 8.98
C LEU A 165 -14.20 1.92 9.50
N LEU A 166 -13.53 0.94 8.89
CA LEU A 166 -12.20 0.48 9.29
C LEU A 166 -11.18 0.73 8.19
N ASP A 167 -10.23 1.63 8.42
CA ASP A 167 -9.18 1.96 7.46
C ASP A 167 -7.87 1.28 7.84
N GLU A 168 -7.52 0.22 7.10
CA GLU A 168 -6.35 -0.65 7.32
C GLU A 168 -6.22 -1.18 8.77
N PRO A 169 -7.26 -1.85 9.33
CA PRO A 169 -7.27 -2.25 10.73
C PRO A 169 -6.29 -3.38 11.06
N THR A 170 -5.77 -4.08 10.05
CA THR A 170 -4.76 -5.13 10.18
C THR A 170 -3.34 -4.57 10.35
N ASN A 171 -3.13 -3.28 10.06
CA ASN A 171 -1.81 -2.68 10.19
C ASN A 171 -1.36 -2.69 11.65
N ASN A 172 -0.08 -3.01 11.84
CA ASN A 172 0.57 -3.06 13.15
C ASN A 172 -0.02 -4.10 14.13
N LEU A 173 -0.91 -4.99 13.68
CA LEU A 173 -1.36 -6.16 14.44
C LEU A 173 -0.46 -7.37 14.18
N ASP A 174 -0.34 -8.22 15.20
CA ASP A 174 0.26 -9.56 15.11
C ASP A 174 -0.78 -10.58 14.62
N LYS A 175 -0.33 -11.80 14.28
CA LYS A 175 -1.20 -12.87 13.78
C LYS A 175 -2.36 -13.20 14.73
N ALA A 176 -2.10 -13.17 16.04
CA ALA A 176 -3.13 -13.41 17.06
C ALA A 176 -4.16 -12.27 17.10
N GLY A 177 -3.72 -11.01 17.02
CA GLY A 177 -4.59 -9.85 16.94
C GLY A 177 -5.46 -9.84 15.68
N ILE A 178 -4.90 -10.20 14.53
CA ILE A 178 -5.66 -10.33 13.27
C ILE A 178 -6.74 -11.40 13.43
N ALA A 179 -6.40 -12.60 13.93
CA ALA A 179 -7.37 -13.67 14.13
C ALA A 179 -8.54 -13.25 15.04
N HIS A 180 -8.23 -12.55 16.14
CA HIS A 180 -9.24 -12.07 17.09
C HIS A 180 -10.15 -11.00 16.46
N LEU A 181 -9.57 -10.07 15.70
CA LEU A 181 -10.33 -9.06 14.95
C LEU A 181 -11.24 -9.71 13.90
N THR A 182 -10.73 -10.71 13.17
CA THR A 182 -11.52 -11.47 12.20
C THR A 182 -12.72 -12.10 12.87
N GLU A 183 -12.53 -12.80 13.98
CA GLU A 183 -13.61 -13.45 14.72
C GLU A 183 -14.65 -12.44 15.22
N PHE A 184 -14.20 -11.29 15.73
CA PHE A 184 -15.09 -10.20 16.10
C PHE A 184 -15.93 -9.72 14.91
N LEU A 185 -15.31 -9.44 13.75
CA LEU A 185 -16.02 -8.94 12.56
C LEU A 185 -16.96 -9.99 11.96
N VAL A 186 -16.61 -11.28 12.02
CA VAL A 186 -17.51 -12.37 11.65
C VAL A 186 -18.76 -12.38 12.53
N ASN A 187 -18.62 -12.14 13.84
CA ASN A 187 -19.74 -12.14 14.78
C ASN A 187 -20.46 -10.77 14.89
N TYR A 188 -19.88 -9.71 14.36
CA TYR A 188 -20.46 -8.37 14.39
C TYR A 188 -21.74 -8.31 13.55
N LYS A 189 -22.87 -7.94 14.18
CA LYS A 189 -24.21 -8.01 13.58
C LYS A 189 -24.59 -6.77 12.76
N LYS A 190 -23.83 -5.68 12.90
CA LYS A 190 -24.12 -4.39 12.25
C LYS A 190 -23.30 -4.22 10.98
N THR A 191 -23.45 -3.08 10.31
CA THR A 191 -22.79 -2.84 9.02
C THR A 191 -21.32 -2.48 9.22
N VAL A 192 -20.45 -3.05 8.38
CA VAL A 192 -19.02 -2.73 8.35
C VAL A 192 -18.59 -2.41 6.92
N LEU A 193 -17.77 -1.38 6.76
CA LEU A 193 -17.02 -1.11 5.54
C LEU A 193 -15.52 -1.13 5.87
N VAL A 194 -14.78 -2.03 5.25
CA VAL A 194 -13.36 -2.27 5.56
C VAL A 194 -12.47 -1.96 4.37
N ILE A 195 -11.39 -1.23 4.61
CA ILE A 195 -10.24 -1.11 3.70
C ILE A 195 -9.11 -1.94 4.32
N SER A 196 -8.54 -2.89 3.56
CA SER A 196 -7.36 -3.66 3.98
C SER A 196 -6.65 -4.23 2.76
N HIS A 197 -5.36 -4.52 2.92
CA HIS A 197 -4.58 -5.29 1.97
C HIS A 197 -4.48 -6.80 2.31
N ASP A 198 -5.01 -7.25 3.45
CA ASP A 198 -4.97 -8.65 3.86
C ASP A 198 -6.14 -9.45 3.26
N ALA A 199 -5.82 -10.30 2.28
CA ALA A 199 -6.81 -11.06 1.54
C ALA A 199 -7.50 -12.15 2.37
N GLU A 200 -6.78 -12.82 3.29
CA GLU A 200 -7.37 -13.87 4.12
C GLU A 200 -8.33 -13.26 5.14
N PHE A 201 -7.93 -12.14 5.74
CA PHE A 201 -8.77 -11.34 6.63
C PHE A 201 -10.08 -10.91 5.96
N LEU A 202 -9.99 -10.26 4.80
CA LEU A 202 -11.17 -9.80 4.06
C LEU A 202 -12.08 -10.95 3.64
N ASN A 203 -11.50 -12.04 3.14
CA ASN A 203 -12.30 -13.16 2.66
C ASN A 203 -13.14 -13.84 3.75
N ALA A 204 -12.74 -13.73 5.02
CA ALA A 204 -13.42 -14.40 6.13
C ALA A 204 -14.84 -13.87 6.43
N PHE A 205 -15.11 -12.58 6.15
CA PHE A 205 -16.39 -11.95 6.52
C PHE A 205 -17.03 -11.10 5.41
N THR A 206 -16.33 -10.82 4.31
CA THR A 206 -16.85 -9.96 3.25
C THR A 206 -17.99 -10.62 2.48
N GLU A 207 -19.07 -9.86 2.30
CA GLU A 207 -20.27 -10.25 1.54
C GLU A 207 -20.37 -9.51 0.19
N GLY A 208 -19.57 -8.47 0.00
CA GLY A 208 -19.47 -7.72 -1.25
C GLY A 208 -18.29 -6.75 -1.27
N VAL A 209 -17.88 -6.35 -2.47
CA VAL A 209 -16.72 -5.48 -2.67
C VAL A 209 -17.15 -4.24 -3.46
N LEU A 210 -16.80 -3.08 -2.94
CA LEU A 210 -16.79 -1.81 -3.67
C LEU A 210 -15.39 -1.65 -4.25
N TYR A 211 -15.26 -1.79 -5.56
CA TYR A 211 -13.98 -1.63 -6.27
C TYR A 211 -13.89 -0.22 -6.82
N LEU A 212 -12.98 0.59 -6.25
CA LEU A 212 -12.65 1.93 -6.69
C LEU A 212 -11.50 1.88 -7.70
N ASP A 213 -11.80 2.29 -8.92
CA ASP A 213 -10.84 2.40 -10.01
C ASP A 213 -10.11 3.75 -9.95
N VAL A 214 -8.78 3.72 -9.92
CA VAL A 214 -7.94 4.91 -9.76
C VAL A 214 -7.87 5.80 -11.01
N TYR A 215 -8.28 5.33 -12.20
CA TYR A 215 -8.25 6.14 -13.42
C TYR A 215 -9.63 6.60 -13.81
N THR A 216 -10.63 5.70 -13.82
CA THR A 216 -12.01 6.10 -14.10
C THR A 216 -12.61 6.88 -12.94
N LYS A 217 -11.99 6.81 -11.75
CA LYS A 217 -12.48 7.44 -10.50
C LYS A 217 -13.88 7.00 -10.12
N LYS A 218 -14.31 5.85 -10.66
CA LYS A 218 -15.64 5.26 -10.48
C LYS A 218 -15.59 4.06 -9.55
N ILE A 219 -16.74 3.73 -8.97
CA ILE A 219 -16.92 2.54 -8.14
C ILE A 219 -17.77 1.52 -8.87
N GLU A 220 -17.30 0.28 -8.85
CA GLU A 220 -18.07 -0.90 -9.22
C GLU A 220 -18.43 -1.69 -7.97
N GLN A 221 -19.68 -2.14 -7.86
CA GLN A 221 -20.17 -2.91 -6.71
C GLN A 221 -20.38 -4.37 -7.10
N TYR A 222 -19.68 -5.26 -6.40
CA TYR A 222 -19.73 -6.70 -6.58
C TYR A 222 -20.32 -7.39 -5.35
N VAL A 223 -20.94 -8.55 -5.57
CA VAL A 223 -21.53 -9.38 -4.51
C VAL A 223 -20.78 -10.69 -4.43
N GLY A 224 -20.42 -11.09 -3.20
CA GLY A 224 -19.68 -12.32 -2.94
C GLY A 224 -18.50 -12.10 -2.00
N ASN A 225 -17.87 -13.21 -1.63
CA ASN A 225 -16.64 -13.17 -0.84
C ASN A 225 -15.47 -12.57 -1.65
N TYR A 226 -14.44 -12.13 -0.93
CA TYR A 226 -13.32 -11.41 -1.51
C TYR A 226 -12.64 -12.17 -2.65
N PHE A 227 -12.32 -13.46 -2.47
CA PHE A 227 -11.61 -14.23 -3.49
C PHE A 227 -12.41 -14.44 -4.77
N ASN A 228 -13.72 -14.69 -4.66
CA ASN A 228 -14.58 -14.84 -5.83
C ASN A 228 -14.64 -13.55 -6.64
N VAL A 229 -14.79 -12.41 -5.96
CA VAL A 229 -14.84 -11.10 -6.62
C VAL A 229 -13.49 -10.75 -7.25
N VAL A 230 -12.37 -10.97 -6.56
CA VAL A 230 -11.04 -10.73 -7.14
C VAL A 230 -10.83 -11.56 -8.41
N LYS A 231 -11.27 -12.83 -8.41
CA LYS A 231 -11.21 -13.70 -9.58
C LYS A 231 -12.10 -13.21 -10.73
N GLU A 232 -13.29 -12.69 -10.41
CA GLU A 232 -14.19 -12.10 -11.40
C GLU A 232 -13.59 -10.84 -12.02
N ILE A 233 -13.05 -9.94 -11.20
CA ILE A 233 -12.35 -8.72 -11.63
C ILE A 233 -11.15 -9.10 -12.50
N SER A 234 -10.32 -10.07 -12.09
CA SER A 234 -9.15 -10.47 -12.86
C SER A 234 -9.53 -11.08 -14.22
N ALA A 235 -10.53 -11.96 -14.25
CA ALA A 235 -11.00 -12.56 -15.50
C ALA A 235 -11.60 -11.53 -16.46
N ARG A 236 -12.33 -10.55 -15.94
CA ARG A 236 -12.86 -9.43 -16.73
C ARG A 236 -11.74 -8.59 -17.32
N VAL A 237 -10.77 -8.20 -16.50
CA VAL A 237 -9.62 -7.40 -16.93
C VAL A 237 -8.77 -8.16 -17.96
N GLU A 238 -8.55 -9.46 -17.80
CA GLU A 238 -7.89 -10.30 -18.80
C GLU A 238 -8.66 -10.32 -20.13
N LYS A 239 -9.99 -10.45 -20.08
CA LYS A 239 -10.85 -10.44 -21.28
C LYS A 239 -10.80 -9.09 -22.00
N GLU A 240 -10.84 -7.99 -21.25
CA GLU A 240 -10.70 -6.63 -21.77
C GLU A 240 -9.29 -6.44 -22.39
N ASN A 241 -8.23 -6.89 -21.73
CA ASN A 241 -6.86 -6.84 -22.24
C ASN A 241 -6.69 -7.65 -23.55
N MET A 242 -7.29 -8.85 -23.63
CA MET A 242 -7.27 -9.67 -24.85
C MET A 242 -8.01 -8.98 -26.01
N LYS A 243 -9.17 -8.38 -25.74
CA LYS A 243 -9.90 -7.58 -26.74
C LYS A 243 -9.07 -6.37 -27.18
N ASN A 244 -8.44 -5.71 -26.21
CA ASN A 244 -7.39 -4.70 -26.30
C ASN A 244 -6.35 -5.03 -27.39
N ALA A 245 -5.62 -6.11 -27.15
CA ALA A 245 -4.55 -6.56 -28.03
C ALA A 245 -5.05 -6.99 -29.42
N GLN A 246 -6.28 -7.53 -29.52
CA GLN A 246 -6.87 -7.88 -30.81
C GLN A 246 -7.21 -6.63 -31.62
N LEU A 247 -7.79 -5.61 -30.98
CA LEU A 247 -8.08 -4.32 -31.61
C LEU A 247 -6.79 -3.62 -32.05
N GLU A 248 -5.77 -3.56 -31.20
CA GLU A 248 -4.46 -2.97 -31.55
C GLU A 248 -3.84 -3.64 -32.78
N LYS A 249 -3.89 -4.98 -32.87
CA LYS A 249 -3.40 -5.71 -34.06
C LYS A 249 -4.19 -5.37 -35.32
N GLN A 250 -5.52 -5.24 -35.20
CA GLN A 250 -6.38 -4.87 -36.34
C GLN A 250 -6.11 -3.43 -36.79
N ILE A 251 -5.98 -2.49 -35.86
CA ILE A 251 -5.63 -1.09 -36.12
C ILE A 251 -4.28 -1.02 -36.83
N GLN A 252 -3.26 -1.71 -36.33
CA GLN A 252 -1.94 -1.72 -36.95
C GLN A 252 -1.99 -2.30 -38.38
N ALA A 253 -2.67 -3.43 -38.57
CA ALA A 253 -2.84 -4.04 -39.90
C ALA A 253 -3.57 -3.11 -40.88
N LYS A 254 -4.59 -2.37 -40.41
CA LYS A 254 -5.33 -1.38 -41.20
C LYS A 254 -4.46 -0.17 -41.55
N LYS A 255 -3.66 0.34 -40.61
CA LYS A 255 -2.69 1.42 -40.85
C LYS A 255 -1.61 1.01 -41.84
N ASP A 256 -1.07 -0.20 -41.72
CA ASP A 256 -0.07 -0.74 -42.64
C ASP A 256 -0.64 -0.89 -44.06
N GLN A 257 -1.86 -1.44 -44.19
CA GLN A 257 -2.56 -1.50 -45.48
C GLN A 257 -2.81 -0.10 -46.04
N ALA A 258 -3.28 0.85 -45.23
CA ALA A 258 -3.51 2.24 -45.65
C ALA A 258 -2.22 2.88 -46.18
N ASN A 259 -1.07 2.65 -45.53
CA ASN A 259 0.22 3.15 -45.98
C ASN A 259 0.61 2.56 -47.34
N VAL A 260 0.48 1.24 -47.52
CA VAL A 260 0.75 0.57 -48.81
C VAL A 260 -0.14 1.11 -49.94
N PHE A 261 -1.43 1.33 -49.67
CA PHE A 261 -2.37 1.86 -50.67
C PHE A 261 -2.21 3.36 -50.92
N ALA A 262 -1.70 4.14 -49.96
CA ALA A 262 -1.45 5.57 -50.14
C ALA A 262 -0.33 5.86 -51.15
N HIS A 263 0.66 4.96 -51.26
CA HIS A 263 1.76 5.06 -52.23
C HIS A 263 1.36 4.65 -53.66
N LYS A 264 0.21 4.01 -53.86
CA LYS A 264 -0.31 3.64 -55.19
C LYS A 264 -1.36 4.67 -55.64
N GLY A 265 -1.07 5.43 -56.70
CA GLY A 265 -1.93 6.53 -57.18
C GLY A 265 -3.35 6.11 -57.61
N GLY A 266 -4.26 7.08 -57.76
CA GLY A 266 -5.62 6.88 -58.28
C GLY A 266 -6.66 6.44 -57.23
N ARG A 267 -7.61 5.57 -57.62
CA ARG A 267 -8.73 5.07 -56.78
C ARG A 267 -8.27 4.45 -55.44
N LEU A 268 -7.02 3.98 -55.36
CA LEU A 268 -6.43 3.36 -54.17
C LEU A 268 -6.17 4.37 -53.03
N ARG A 269 -6.00 5.67 -53.32
CA ARG A 269 -5.93 6.71 -52.27
C ARG A 269 -7.25 6.83 -51.50
N LEU A 270 -8.38 6.61 -52.16
CA LEU A 270 -9.70 6.67 -51.54
C LEU A 270 -9.91 5.47 -50.59
N VAL A 271 -9.37 4.31 -50.95
CA VAL A 271 -9.34 3.10 -50.10
C VAL A 271 -8.42 3.33 -48.89
N ALA A 272 -7.24 3.93 -49.09
CA ALA A 272 -6.34 4.29 -47.99
C ALA A 272 -7.00 5.24 -46.98
N ARG A 273 -7.79 6.23 -47.44
CA ARG A 273 -8.52 7.14 -46.56
C ARG A 273 -9.56 6.39 -45.71
N ARG A 274 -10.39 5.55 -46.33
CA ARG A 274 -11.37 4.72 -45.61
C ARG A 274 -10.73 3.77 -44.61
N MET A 275 -9.54 3.23 -44.92
CA MET A 275 -8.82 2.34 -44.01
C MET A 275 -8.25 3.09 -42.80
N ARG A 276 -7.95 4.39 -42.91
CA ARG A 276 -7.60 5.24 -41.76
C ARG A 276 -8.82 5.59 -40.93
N GLU A 277 -9.91 6.00 -41.56
CA GLU A 277 -11.20 6.25 -40.87
C GLU A 277 -11.62 5.01 -40.05
N MET A 278 -11.59 3.81 -40.64
CA MET A 278 -11.86 2.56 -39.92
C MET A 278 -10.86 2.25 -38.80
N ALA A 279 -9.61 2.69 -38.91
CA ALA A 279 -8.62 2.50 -37.86
C ALA A 279 -8.84 3.48 -36.70
N GLU A 280 -9.27 4.71 -36.99
CA GLU A 280 -9.67 5.72 -36.01
C GLU A 280 -10.92 5.27 -35.24
N ASP A 281 -11.96 4.77 -35.94
CA ASP A 281 -13.16 4.22 -35.31
C ASP A 281 -12.82 3.05 -34.35
N LEU A 282 -11.93 2.14 -34.78
CA LEU A 282 -11.46 1.03 -33.94
C LEU A 282 -10.60 1.51 -32.75
N GLU A 283 -9.91 2.64 -32.87
CA GLU A 283 -9.18 3.27 -31.77
C GLU A 283 -10.13 3.84 -30.71
N GLU A 284 -11.29 4.37 -31.12
CA GLU A 284 -12.34 4.82 -30.19
C GLU A 284 -13.04 3.66 -29.47
N GLU A 285 -13.08 2.47 -30.08
CA GLU A 285 -13.63 1.24 -29.47
C GLU A 285 -12.69 0.59 -28.45
N ILE A 286 -11.41 0.97 -28.42
CA ILE A 286 -10.50 0.57 -27.36
C ILE A 286 -11.03 1.18 -26.07
N VAL A 287 -11.72 0.37 -25.27
CA VAL A 287 -11.92 0.65 -23.84
C VAL A 287 -10.55 1.00 -23.30
N ASP A 288 -10.40 2.13 -22.60
CA ASP A 288 -9.11 2.68 -22.21
C ASP A 288 -8.27 1.61 -21.48
N VAL A 289 -7.46 0.94 -22.31
CA VAL A 289 -6.42 -0.05 -22.06
C VAL A 289 -5.42 0.43 -21.05
N ARG A 290 -5.79 0.52 -19.77
CA ARG A 290 -5.00 1.03 -18.65
C ARG A 290 -3.50 0.90 -18.95
N LYS A 291 -2.80 1.98 -19.24
CA LYS A 291 -1.37 1.89 -19.60
C LYS A 291 -0.52 1.33 -18.45
N GLU A 292 -1.02 1.38 -17.22
CA GLU A 292 -0.45 0.75 -16.01
C GLU A 292 -0.85 -0.74 -15.82
N ASP A 293 -1.66 -1.33 -16.71
CA ASP A 293 -1.94 -2.77 -16.74
C ASP A 293 -0.77 -3.59 -17.31
N LYS A 294 0.23 -2.94 -17.91
CA LYS A 294 1.43 -3.61 -18.40
C LYS A 294 2.32 -3.96 -17.21
N ALA A 295 2.68 -5.23 -17.07
CA ALA A 295 3.76 -5.61 -16.17
C ALA A 295 5.06 -4.93 -16.63
N ILE A 296 5.90 -4.51 -15.68
CA ILE A 296 7.26 -4.07 -15.98
C ILE A 296 8.00 -5.16 -16.76
N ARG A 297 8.94 -4.75 -17.62
CA ARG A 297 9.75 -5.71 -18.37
C ARG A 297 10.67 -6.45 -17.40
N ALA A 298 11.04 -7.69 -17.75
CA ALA A 298 12.07 -8.41 -17.03
C ALA A 298 13.35 -7.58 -16.96
N PHE A 299 13.96 -7.51 -15.77
CA PHE A 299 15.16 -6.73 -15.51
C PHE A 299 16.09 -7.51 -14.59
N THR A 300 17.35 -7.10 -14.55
CA THR A 300 18.37 -7.66 -13.67
C THR A 300 18.99 -6.52 -12.88
N ILE A 301 19.17 -6.73 -11.58
CA ILE A 301 19.98 -5.82 -10.75
C ILE A 301 21.43 -6.29 -10.85
N PRO A 302 22.33 -5.55 -11.53
CA PRO A 302 23.73 -5.93 -11.62
C PRO A 302 24.40 -5.81 -10.25
N ALA A 303 25.21 -6.81 -9.89
CA ALA A 303 26.07 -6.72 -8.71
C ALA A 303 27.40 -6.01 -9.05
N GLN A 304 27.99 -5.34 -8.08
CA GLN A 304 29.34 -4.77 -8.22
C GLN A 304 30.37 -5.90 -8.48
N PRO A 305 31.16 -5.84 -9.57
CA PRO A 305 31.96 -6.98 -10.04
C PRO A 305 33.16 -7.33 -9.15
N ASP A 306 33.86 -6.33 -8.60
CA ASP A 306 35.20 -6.48 -7.98
C ASP A 306 35.19 -6.73 -6.47
N ILE A 307 34.09 -7.27 -5.92
CA ILE A 307 33.98 -7.50 -4.48
C ILE A 307 34.23 -8.98 -4.14
N LEU A 308 35.33 -9.24 -3.44
CA LEU A 308 35.69 -10.55 -2.88
C LEU A 308 35.70 -10.53 -1.35
N GLY A 309 35.40 -11.67 -0.73
CA GLY A 309 35.45 -11.85 0.71
C GLY A 309 34.14 -11.56 1.44
N GLU A 310 34.24 -11.29 2.73
CA GLU A 310 33.11 -10.92 3.59
C GLU A 310 32.69 -9.47 3.32
N LEU A 311 31.39 -9.28 3.08
CA LEU A 311 30.83 -7.97 2.73
C LEU A 311 30.28 -7.26 3.95
N LEU A 312 29.62 -8.04 4.81
CA LEU A 312 29.01 -7.57 6.05
C LEU A 312 29.14 -8.67 7.10
N HIS A 313 29.71 -8.32 8.24
CA HIS A 313 29.66 -9.14 9.45
C HIS A 313 28.74 -8.48 10.49
N ILE A 314 27.80 -9.25 11.04
CA ILE A 314 26.91 -8.84 12.13
C ILE A 314 27.25 -9.71 13.34
N SER A 315 27.95 -9.12 14.32
CA SER A 315 28.37 -9.81 15.55
C SER A 315 27.40 -9.62 16.72
N SER A 316 26.59 -8.58 16.66
CA SER A 316 25.49 -8.36 17.60
C SER A 316 24.48 -7.41 17.00
N PHE A 317 23.24 -7.53 17.45
CA PHE A 317 22.18 -6.58 17.14
C PHE A 317 21.39 -6.29 18.41
N THR A 318 20.51 -5.30 18.33
CA THR A 318 19.62 -4.97 19.44
C THR A 318 18.21 -4.90 18.93
N THR A 319 17.26 -5.29 19.78
CA THR A 319 15.82 -5.24 19.50
C THR A 319 15.11 -4.42 20.54
N ALA A 320 14.01 -3.79 20.14
CA ALA A 320 13.10 -3.11 21.06
C ALA A 320 11.90 -4.02 21.32
N LYS A 321 11.79 -4.56 22.52
CA LYS A 321 10.63 -5.36 22.95
C LYS A 321 10.00 -4.70 24.17
N ASN A 322 8.73 -4.30 24.05
CA ASN A 322 7.98 -3.62 25.12
C ASN A 322 8.67 -2.36 25.68
N GLY A 323 9.33 -1.58 24.81
CA GLY A 323 10.08 -0.38 25.22
C GLY A 323 11.42 -0.66 25.91
N LYS A 324 11.80 -1.93 26.10
CA LYS A 324 13.13 -2.33 26.61
C LYS A 324 14.02 -2.76 25.46
N ILE A 325 15.28 -2.35 25.55
CA ILE A 325 16.30 -2.65 24.56
C ILE A 325 17.08 -3.87 25.00
N VAL A 326 17.05 -4.91 24.18
CA VAL A 326 17.76 -6.17 24.43
C VAL A 326 18.87 -6.32 23.39
N LYS A 327 20.11 -6.53 23.85
CA LYS A 327 21.26 -6.84 22.98
C LYS A 327 21.36 -8.35 22.79
N HIS A 328 21.39 -8.76 21.54
CA HIS A 328 21.52 -10.14 21.09
C HIS A 328 22.88 -10.33 20.44
N LYS A 329 23.54 -11.45 20.71
CA LYS A 329 24.74 -11.84 19.98
C LYS A 329 24.32 -12.50 18.67
N ALA A 330 24.93 -12.09 17.57
CA ALA A 330 24.77 -12.73 16.27
C ALA A 330 26.15 -13.12 15.74
N ASN A 331 26.20 -14.02 14.77
CA ASN A 331 27.44 -14.28 14.06
C ASN A 331 27.11 -14.57 12.60
N ILE A 332 26.62 -13.54 11.92
CA ILE A 332 26.18 -13.63 10.52
C ILE A 332 27.24 -12.97 9.65
N SER A 333 27.72 -13.72 8.66
CA SER A 333 28.73 -13.28 7.69
C SER A 333 28.11 -13.35 6.30
N LEU A 334 27.80 -12.19 5.72
CA LEU A 334 27.27 -12.13 4.36
C LEU A 334 28.40 -11.95 3.36
N LYS A 335 28.47 -12.89 2.41
CA LYS A 335 29.37 -12.89 1.27
C LYS A 335 28.58 -12.66 -0.01
N LYS A 336 29.28 -12.52 -1.13
CA LYS A 336 28.67 -12.49 -2.46
C LYS A 336 27.74 -13.69 -2.65
N ASN A 337 26.57 -13.47 -3.26
CA ASN A 337 25.55 -14.47 -3.52
C ASN A 337 24.91 -15.08 -2.26
N MET A 338 24.98 -14.41 -1.10
CA MET A 338 24.25 -14.80 0.11
C MET A 338 23.07 -13.86 0.35
N HIS A 339 21.89 -14.45 0.57
CA HIS A 339 20.66 -13.74 0.82
C HIS A 339 20.15 -14.01 2.25
N LEU A 340 20.06 -12.95 3.04
CA LEU A 340 19.57 -12.97 4.41
C LEU A 340 18.12 -12.48 4.47
N LEU A 341 17.24 -13.26 5.07
CA LEU A 341 15.88 -12.85 5.41
C LEU A 341 15.82 -12.43 6.88
N LEU A 342 15.35 -11.21 7.13
CA LEU A 342 15.07 -10.70 8.47
C LEU A 342 13.61 -10.94 8.83
N GLN A 343 13.37 -11.75 9.85
CA GLN A 343 12.04 -12.07 10.37
C GLN A 343 11.82 -11.49 11.76
N GLY A 344 10.55 -11.28 12.10
CA GLY A 344 10.13 -10.78 13.41
C GLY A 344 8.80 -10.03 13.34
N PRO A 345 8.20 -9.70 14.49
CA PRO A 345 6.96 -8.93 14.56
C PRO A 345 7.20 -7.46 14.20
N ASN A 346 6.11 -6.77 13.85
CA ASN A 346 6.14 -5.32 13.64
C ASN A 346 6.57 -4.60 14.93
N GLY A 347 7.42 -3.58 14.78
CA GLY A 347 7.89 -2.78 15.91
C GLY A 347 9.08 -3.35 16.70
N ILE A 348 9.62 -4.52 16.33
CA ILE A 348 10.82 -5.09 16.99
C ILE A 348 12.12 -4.33 16.67
N GLY A 349 12.10 -3.48 15.63
CA GLY A 349 13.23 -2.66 15.19
C GLY A 349 13.88 -3.08 13.86
N LYS A 350 13.17 -3.78 12.96
CA LYS A 350 13.70 -4.21 11.65
C LYS A 350 14.23 -3.04 10.80
N THR A 351 13.39 -2.03 10.55
CA THR A 351 13.78 -0.83 9.80
C THR A 351 14.97 -0.13 10.45
N THR A 352 14.95 0.02 11.78
CA THR A 352 16.07 0.62 12.53
C THR A 352 17.37 -0.19 12.38
N LEU A 353 17.28 -1.52 12.34
CA LEU A 353 18.41 -2.40 12.07
C LEU A 353 18.96 -2.14 10.66
N LEU A 354 18.08 -2.14 9.65
CA LEU A 354 18.45 -1.94 8.25
C LEU A 354 19.07 -0.57 7.98
N GLU A 355 18.49 0.50 8.54
CA GLU A 355 19.02 1.87 8.45
C GLU A 355 20.46 1.95 8.93
N ARG A 356 20.75 1.29 10.05
CA ARG A 356 22.09 1.28 10.62
C ARG A 356 23.05 0.42 9.84
N LEU A 357 22.59 -0.67 9.23
CA LEU A 357 23.41 -1.45 8.30
C LEU A 357 23.78 -0.60 7.08
N ALA A 358 22.81 0.18 6.56
CA ALA A 358 23.00 1.04 5.40
C ALA A 358 23.85 2.30 5.66
N SER A 359 23.72 2.95 6.82
CA SER A 359 24.31 4.28 7.08
C SER A 359 25.83 4.30 7.25
N GLY A 360 26.52 3.15 7.28
CA GLY A 360 27.98 3.09 7.37
C GLY A 360 28.63 3.63 8.67
N HIS A 361 27.90 4.36 9.53
CA HIS A 361 28.47 4.98 10.72
C HIS A 361 28.70 3.96 11.83
N ALA A 362 29.98 3.65 12.06
CA ALA A 362 30.47 3.25 13.37
C ALA A 362 30.51 4.52 14.24
N GLU A 363 29.97 4.41 15.45
CA GLU A 363 30.00 5.41 16.55
C GLU A 363 29.01 6.58 16.50
N GLY A 364 28.13 6.58 17.51
CA GLY A 364 27.72 7.78 18.25
C GLY A 364 26.88 8.83 17.54
N SER A 365 25.55 8.65 17.56
CA SER A 365 24.45 9.65 17.63
C SER A 365 23.27 9.17 16.77
N SER A 366 22.30 8.43 17.31
CA SER A 366 21.30 8.93 18.26
C SER A 366 20.58 7.74 18.92
N ALA A 367 20.14 7.97 20.15
CA ALA A 367 19.85 7.00 21.19
C ALA A 367 19.08 5.74 20.77
N SER A 368 19.66 4.56 21.03
CA SER A 368 19.24 3.65 22.10
C SER A 368 19.48 2.16 21.77
N LEU A 369 19.50 1.79 20.50
CA LEU A 369 19.88 0.45 20.03
C LEU A 369 21.38 0.47 19.61
N GLY A 370 22.08 -0.66 19.49
CA GLY A 370 23.47 -0.80 19.01
C GLY A 370 23.64 -2.00 18.07
N ILE A 371 24.58 -1.94 17.11
CA ILE A 371 24.97 -3.06 16.23
C ILE A 371 26.50 -3.01 16.10
N ASP A 372 27.16 -4.14 16.35
CA ASP A 372 28.59 -4.29 16.11
C ASP A 372 28.79 -4.90 14.71
N LYS A 373 29.11 -4.05 13.71
CA LYS A 373 29.24 -4.45 12.30
C LYS A 373 30.63 -4.15 11.72
N LYS A 374 31.02 -4.92 10.72
CA LYS A 374 32.15 -4.62 9.83
C LYS A 374 31.66 -4.67 8.38
N VAL A 375 31.57 -3.51 7.74
CA VAL A 375 31.27 -3.40 6.30
C VAL A 375 32.60 -3.22 5.57
N LYS A 376 32.83 -3.95 4.48
CA LYS A 376 34.05 -3.77 3.69
C LYS A 376 34.04 -2.41 2.97
N GLU A 377 35.17 -1.71 3.00
CA GLU A 377 35.35 -0.44 2.32
C GLU A 377 35.16 -0.58 0.79
N GLY A 378 34.56 0.43 0.16
CA GLY A 378 34.31 0.46 -1.29
C GLY A 378 33.09 -0.33 -1.78
N ILE A 379 32.29 -0.92 -0.87
CA ILE A 379 31.01 -1.55 -1.23
C ILE A 379 29.96 -0.47 -1.49
N ARG A 380 29.30 -0.54 -2.64
CA ARG A 380 28.08 0.22 -2.90
C ARG A 380 26.88 -0.44 -2.23
N ILE A 381 26.18 0.33 -1.40
CA ILE A 381 24.96 -0.12 -0.72
C ILE A 381 23.77 0.42 -1.49
N GLY A 382 22.91 -0.47 -1.96
CA GLY A 382 21.60 -0.11 -2.51
C GLY A 382 20.54 -0.33 -1.44
N TYR A 383 19.86 0.74 -1.01
CA TYR A 383 18.83 0.64 0.03
C TYR A 383 17.45 1.04 -0.51
N TYR A 384 16.53 0.08 -0.53
CA TYR A 384 15.11 0.32 -0.74
C TYR A 384 14.42 0.45 0.62
N ARG A 385 13.86 1.62 0.91
CA ARG A 385 13.12 1.90 2.14
C ARG A 385 11.62 1.94 1.89
N GLN A 386 10.86 1.42 2.85
CA GLN A 386 9.39 1.46 2.82
C GLN A 386 8.82 2.88 2.71
N ASP A 387 9.45 3.87 3.36
CA ASP A 387 9.03 5.27 3.34
C ASP A 387 9.59 6.08 2.15
N PHE A 388 10.35 5.44 1.27
CA PHE A 388 11.06 6.06 0.14
C PHE A 388 12.00 7.20 0.53
N SER A 389 12.45 7.31 1.78
CA SER A 389 13.28 8.44 2.21
C SER A 389 14.71 8.41 1.63
N THR A 390 15.08 7.36 0.89
CA THR A 390 16.30 7.34 0.05
C THR A 390 16.16 8.19 -1.21
N LEU A 391 14.93 8.59 -1.56
CA LEU A 391 14.64 9.51 -2.64
C LEU A 391 14.53 10.94 -2.10
N ASN A 392 15.10 11.90 -2.84
CA ASN A 392 14.87 13.31 -2.60
C ASN A 392 13.58 13.74 -3.30
N PHE A 393 12.55 14.12 -2.54
CA PHE A 393 11.22 14.44 -3.09
C PHE A 393 11.20 15.71 -3.95
N GLU A 394 12.18 16.60 -3.78
CA GLU A 394 12.29 17.82 -4.58
C GLU A 394 12.93 17.59 -5.94
N ASP A 395 13.69 16.50 -6.09
CA ASP A 395 14.33 16.13 -7.34
C ASP A 395 13.30 15.64 -8.35
N THR A 396 13.57 15.91 -9.62
CA THR A 396 12.92 15.22 -10.73
C THR A 396 13.39 13.78 -10.82
N VAL A 397 12.58 12.91 -11.43
CA VAL A 397 12.98 11.52 -11.69
C VAL A 397 14.28 11.46 -12.48
N TYR A 398 14.46 12.32 -13.49
CA TYR A 398 15.71 12.45 -14.25
C TYR A 398 16.91 12.71 -13.34
N GLN A 399 16.81 13.70 -12.44
CA GLN A 399 17.89 14.04 -11.52
C GLN A 399 18.23 12.87 -10.61
N SER A 400 17.21 12.23 -10.04
CA SER A 400 17.42 11.09 -9.15
C SER A 400 18.06 9.88 -9.84
N LEU A 401 17.68 9.58 -11.08
CA LEU A 401 18.29 8.50 -11.86
C LEU A 401 19.72 8.86 -12.31
N SER A 402 19.97 10.14 -12.61
CA SER A 402 21.30 10.64 -12.96
C SER A 402 22.29 10.48 -11.81
N VAL A 403 21.88 10.84 -10.59
CA VAL A 403 22.68 10.65 -9.37
C VAL A 403 22.95 9.16 -9.14
N ALA A 404 21.93 8.31 -9.25
CA ALA A 404 22.09 6.86 -9.09
C ALA A 404 23.08 6.24 -10.10
N MET A 405 23.12 6.75 -11.33
CA MET A 405 24.07 6.30 -12.36
C MET A 405 25.51 6.71 -12.04
N GLN A 406 25.70 7.91 -11.50
CA GLN A 406 27.01 8.39 -11.03
C GLN A 406 27.50 7.60 -9.82
N GLU A 407 26.62 7.32 -8.85
CA GLU A 407 26.90 6.41 -7.72
C GLU A 407 27.30 5.00 -8.18
N GLY A 408 26.72 4.55 -9.30
CA GLY A 408 27.07 3.32 -9.99
C GLY A 408 28.45 3.32 -10.67
N GLY A 409 29.22 4.41 -10.55
CA GLY A 409 30.55 4.55 -11.12
C GLY A 409 30.56 4.72 -12.64
N GLU A 410 29.42 5.11 -13.22
CA GLU A 410 29.27 5.31 -14.66
C GLU A 410 29.21 6.80 -15.00
N ARG A 411 29.70 7.14 -16.19
CA ARG A 411 29.43 8.47 -16.77
C ARG A 411 27.95 8.57 -17.09
N LEU A 412 27.41 9.78 -17.00
CA LEU A 412 26.03 10.04 -17.36
C LEU A 412 25.82 9.70 -18.85
N ASP A 413 25.04 8.65 -19.09
CA ASP A 413 24.59 8.23 -20.40
C ASP A 413 23.05 8.28 -20.39
N GLU A 414 22.52 9.30 -21.05
CA GLU A 414 21.07 9.54 -21.09
C GLU A 414 20.32 8.42 -21.80
N GLU A 415 20.89 7.82 -22.84
CA GLU A 415 20.22 6.78 -23.62
C GLU A 415 20.01 5.56 -22.74
N ARG A 416 21.06 5.13 -22.04
CA ARG A 416 20.97 4.02 -21.10
C ARG A 416 20.07 4.34 -19.90
N MET A 417 20.16 5.53 -19.32
CA MET A 417 19.30 5.94 -18.20
C MET A 417 17.82 5.92 -18.61
N ARG A 418 17.49 6.45 -19.78
CA ARG A 418 16.11 6.42 -20.32
C ARG A 418 15.66 5.00 -20.67
N SER A 419 16.56 4.15 -21.15
CA SER A 419 16.26 2.73 -21.40
C SER A 419 15.89 2.00 -20.12
N VAL A 420 16.65 2.20 -19.03
CA VAL A 420 16.33 1.67 -17.70
C VAL A 420 15.02 2.28 -17.19
N ALA A 421 14.82 3.60 -17.28
CA ALA A 421 13.57 4.23 -16.88
C ALA A 421 12.36 3.61 -17.59
N ALA A 422 12.45 3.41 -18.91
CA ALA A 422 11.39 2.82 -19.72
C ALA A 422 11.08 1.36 -19.34
N SER A 423 12.05 0.56 -18.88
CA SER A 423 11.78 -0.81 -18.41
C SER A 423 10.91 -0.84 -17.15
N PHE A 424 10.92 0.24 -16.37
CA PHE A 424 10.09 0.46 -15.18
C PHE A 424 8.85 1.33 -15.46
N LEU A 425 8.42 1.44 -16.72
CA LEU A 425 7.25 2.23 -17.15
C LEU A 425 7.37 3.74 -16.85
N ILE A 426 8.59 4.24 -16.60
CA ILE A 426 8.86 5.66 -16.41
C ILE A 426 8.97 6.29 -17.80
N THR A 427 7.88 6.90 -18.27
CA THR A 427 7.82 7.53 -19.60
C THR A 427 8.55 8.89 -19.63
N SER A 428 8.65 9.46 -20.83
CA SER A 428 9.26 10.77 -21.07
C SER A 428 8.58 11.93 -20.32
N GLU A 429 7.31 11.79 -19.97
CA GLU A 429 6.56 12.77 -19.18
C GLU A 429 6.88 12.61 -17.69
N PHE A 430 6.89 11.37 -17.20
CA PHE A 430 7.24 11.07 -15.80
C PHE A 430 8.67 11.44 -15.46
N ILE A 431 9.61 11.34 -16.41
CA ILE A 431 11.03 11.63 -16.14
C ILE A 431 11.27 13.08 -15.69
N ARG A 432 10.39 14.02 -16.09
CA ARG A 432 10.46 15.45 -15.73
C ARG A 432 9.68 15.80 -14.47
N THR A 433 8.92 14.85 -13.94
CA THR A 433 8.05 15.05 -12.78
C THR A 433 8.89 14.99 -11.50
N LYS A 434 8.52 15.77 -10.48
CA LYS A 434 9.13 15.69 -9.15
C LYS A 434 8.77 14.37 -8.47
N ILE A 435 9.71 13.80 -7.71
CA ILE A 435 9.47 12.56 -6.97
C ILE A 435 8.33 12.73 -5.96
N GLY A 436 8.24 13.88 -5.30
CA GLY A 436 7.16 14.19 -4.34
C GLY A 436 5.76 13.96 -4.89
N SER A 437 5.53 14.33 -6.16
CA SER A 437 4.23 14.21 -6.85
C SER A 437 3.88 12.82 -7.37
N LEU A 438 4.83 11.87 -7.35
CA LEU A 438 4.57 10.50 -7.81
C LEU A 438 3.72 9.72 -6.80
N SER A 439 2.94 8.76 -7.31
CA SER A 439 2.29 7.76 -6.46
C SER A 439 3.33 6.90 -5.74
N GLU A 440 2.97 6.26 -4.64
CA GLU A 440 3.90 5.40 -3.89
C GLU A 440 4.40 4.23 -4.75
N GLY A 441 3.53 3.64 -5.58
CA GLY A 441 3.95 2.59 -6.53
C GLY A 441 4.95 3.09 -7.57
N GLN A 442 4.74 4.30 -8.10
CA GLN A 442 5.69 4.93 -9.04
C GLN A 442 7.01 5.26 -8.35
N LYS A 443 7.00 5.74 -7.10
CA LYS A 443 8.22 5.92 -6.28
C LYS A 443 8.96 4.61 -6.09
N GLY A 444 8.24 3.53 -5.85
CA GLY A 444 8.81 2.18 -5.78
C GLY A 444 9.49 1.74 -7.08
N LEU A 445 8.86 1.97 -8.23
CA LEU A 445 9.47 1.68 -9.54
C LEU A 445 10.73 2.53 -9.81
N VAL A 446 10.70 3.81 -9.45
CA VAL A 446 11.88 4.69 -9.51
C VAL A 446 13.01 4.17 -8.60
N ALA A 447 12.67 3.71 -7.39
CA ALA A 447 13.65 3.14 -6.47
C ALA A 447 14.31 1.88 -7.05
N PHE A 448 13.55 0.97 -7.68
CA PHE A 448 14.14 -0.18 -8.38
C PHE A 448 15.00 0.23 -9.58
N ALA A 449 14.57 1.22 -10.36
CA ALA A 449 15.36 1.77 -11.47
C ALA A 449 16.71 2.31 -10.96
N ARG A 450 16.73 3.01 -9.81
CA ARG A 450 17.96 3.46 -9.16
C ARG A 450 18.86 2.30 -8.78
N LEU A 451 18.32 1.22 -8.19
CA LEU A 451 19.12 0.05 -7.82
C LEU A 451 19.82 -0.60 -9.03
N VAL A 452 19.15 -0.63 -10.18
CA VAL A 452 19.75 -1.11 -11.44
C VAL A 452 20.93 -0.22 -11.88
N LEU A 453 20.81 1.09 -11.70
CA LEU A 453 21.86 2.07 -12.06
C LEU A 453 23.03 2.09 -11.06
N ILE A 454 22.76 1.96 -9.75
CA ILE A 454 23.77 1.96 -8.68
C ILE A 454 24.67 0.71 -8.74
N LYS A 455 24.14 -0.42 -9.22
CA LYS A 455 24.84 -1.71 -9.25
C LYS A 455 25.43 -2.09 -7.87
N PRO A 456 24.57 -2.24 -6.85
CA PRO A 456 25.03 -2.41 -5.47
C PRO A 456 25.81 -3.72 -5.29
N GLY A 457 26.77 -3.72 -4.37
CA GLY A 457 27.41 -4.93 -3.84
C GLY A 457 26.62 -5.55 -2.68
N LEU A 458 25.99 -4.70 -1.87
CA LEU A 458 25.06 -5.06 -0.81
C LEU A 458 23.70 -4.42 -1.10
N LEU A 459 22.67 -5.24 -1.27
CA LEU A 459 21.29 -4.82 -1.48
C LEU A 459 20.50 -4.98 -0.18
N ILE A 460 19.86 -3.91 0.27
CA ILE A 460 19.01 -3.90 1.46
C ILE A 460 17.60 -3.51 1.02
N LEU A 461 16.60 -4.33 1.36
CA LEU A 461 15.21 -4.13 0.98
C LEU A 461 14.32 -4.19 2.22
N ASP A 462 13.68 -3.06 2.56
CA ASP A 462 12.70 -2.96 3.63
C ASP A 462 11.28 -2.94 3.06
N GLU A 463 10.56 -4.07 3.19
CA GLU A 463 9.21 -4.29 2.67
C GLU A 463 9.01 -3.86 1.21
N PRO A 464 9.80 -4.38 0.25
CA PRO A 464 9.74 -3.98 -1.16
C PRO A 464 8.41 -4.34 -1.85
N THR A 465 7.58 -5.15 -1.20
CA THR A 465 6.24 -5.52 -1.67
C THR A 465 5.22 -4.43 -1.39
N ASN A 466 5.48 -3.57 -0.40
CA ASN A 466 4.54 -2.52 -0.02
C ASN A 466 4.46 -1.49 -1.13
N HIS A 467 3.24 -1.03 -1.41
CA HIS A 467 2.94 -0.03 -2.44
C HIS A 467 3.21 -0.44 -3.90
N ILE A 468 3.78 -1.62 -4.15
CA ILE A 468 4.00 -2.16 -5.49
C ILE A 468 2.77 -2.93 -5.97
N ASN A 469 2.37 -2.69 -7.23
CA ASN A 469 1.28 -3.43 -7.87
C ASN A 469 1.63 -4.93 -7.97
N PHE A 470 0.67 -5.79 -7.60
CA PHE A 470 0.82 -7.25 -7.59
C PHE A 470 1.36 -7.84 -8.91
N ARG A 471 1.09 -7.20 -10.05
CA ARG A 471 1.58 -7.63 -11.37
C ARG A 471 3.09 -7.51 -11.53
N HIS A 472 3.74 -6.62 -10.79
CA HIS A 472 5.20 -6.42 -10.84
C HIS A 472 5.94 -7.34 -9.87
N LEU A 473 5.24 -7.87 -8.85
CA LEU A 473 5.86 -8.69 -7.81
C LEU A 473 6.58 -9.94 -8.36
N PRO A 474 6.02 -10.72 -9.30
CA PRO A 474 6.75 -11.86 -9.86
C PRO A 474 8.04 -11.45 -10.58
N VAL A 475 8.01 -10.34 -11.32
CA VAL A 475 9.18 -9.84 -12.06
C VAL A 475 10.26 -9.33 -11.12
N ILE A 476 9.86 -8.62 -10.06
CA ILE A 476 10.77 -8.16 -9.01
C ILE A 476 11.35 -9.36 -8.26
N ALA A 477 10.52 -10.32 -7.86
CA ALA A 477 10.96 -11.52 -7.17
C ALA A 477 11.99 -12.30 -8.00
N GLU A 478 11.75 -12.45 -9.30
CA GLU A 478 12.71 -13.08 -10.22
C GLU A 478 14.04 -12.32 -10.30
N ALA A 479 14.00 -10.99 -10.38
CA ALA A 479 15.19 -10.14 -10.41
C ALA A 479 16.00 -10.26 -9.10
N LEU A 480 15.33 -10.31 -7.94
CA LEU A 480 15.94 -10.50 -6.63
C LEU A 480 16.50 -11.92 -6.46
N ASN A 481 15.80 -12.94 -6.96
CA ASN A 481 16.26 -14.32 -6.94
C ASN A 481 17.54 -14.51 -7.76
N LYS A 482 17.67 -13.80 -8.89
CA LYS A 482 18.85 -13.82 -9.77
C LYS A 482 19.97 -12.88 -9.31
N TYR A 483 19.75 -12.07 -8.27
CA TYR A 483 20.77 -11.15 -7.79
C TYR A 483 21.98 -11.92 -7.26
N THR A 484 23.18 -11.48 -7.61
CA THR A 484 24.44 -12.19 -7.30
C THR A 484 25.28 -11.49 -6.24
N GLY A 485 24.83 -10.34 -5.73
CA GLY A 485 25.47 -9.63 -4.61
C GLY A 485 25.07 -10.23 -3.26
N ALA A 486 25.41 -9.55 -2.16
CA ALA A 486 24.80 -9.88 -0.86
C ALA A 486 23.46 -9.16 -0.74
N MET A 487 22.43 -9.83 -0.23
CA MET A 487 21.10 -9.24 -0.06
C MET A 487 20.61 -9.40 1.38
N ILE A 488 19.93 -8.37 1.88
CA ILE A 488 19.14 -8.42 3.10
C ILE A 488 17.72 -8.03 2.75
N LEU A 489 16.76 -8.90 3.03
CA LEU A 489 15.35 -8.72 2.73
C LEU A 489 14.53 -8.73 4.02
N VAL A 490 13.65 -7.74 4.17
CA VAL A 490 12.52 -7.73 5.09
C VAL A 490 11.26 -7.76 4.24
N SER A 491 10.42 -8.78 4.40
CA SER A 491 9.11 -8.82 3.76
C SER A 491 8.12 -9.64 4.59
N HIS A 492 6.89 -9.14 4.71
CA HIS A 492 5.79 -9.84 5.37
C HIS A 492 4.95 -10.71 4.42
N VAL A 493 5.24 -10.74 3.11
CA VAL A 493 4.46 -11.47 2.10
C VAL A 493 5.09 -12.84 1.82
N PRO A 494 4.53 -13.97 2.33
CA PRO A 494 5.19 -15.27 2.24
C PRO A 494 5.35 -15.76 0.79
N GLU A 495 4.36 -15.52 -0.06
CA GLU A 495 4.37 -15.93 -1.46
C GLU A 495 5.43 -15.18 -2.30
N PHE A 496 5.78 -13.96 -1.89
CA PHE A 496 6.88 -13.21 -2.52
C PHE A 496 8.24 -13.76 -2.07
N VAL A 497 8.41 -13.98 -0.76
CA VAL A 497 9.65 -14.53 -0.20
C VAL A 497 9.94 -15.93 -0.73
N LYS A 498 8.93 -16.78 -0.93
CA LYS A 498 9.08 -18.14 -1.50
C LYS A 498 9.67 -18.16 -2.91
N GLN A 499 9.53 -17.07 -3.68
CA GLN A 499 10.07 -16.97 -5.04
C GLN A 499 11.56 -16.58 -5.06
N ILE A 500 12.12 -16.23 -3.91
CA ILE A 500 13.48 -15.72 -3.77
C ILE A 500 14.30 -16.75 -3.01
N ARG A 501 15.49 -17.10 -3.52
CA ARG A 501 16.45 -17.92 -2.77
C ARG A 501 16.88 -17.16 -1.51
N ILE A 502 16.66 -17.76 -0.34
CA ILE A 502 17.12 -17.28 0.95
C ILE A 502 18.10 -18.32 1.51
N ASP A 503 19.30 -17.87 1.87
CA ASP A 503 20.38 -18.73 2.35
C ASP A 503 20.44 -18.74 3.89
N GLU A 504 20.15 -17.60 4.52
CA GLU A 504 20.10 -17.46 5.98
C GLU A 504 18.84 -16.72 6.43
N VAL A 505 18.35 -17.05 7.62
CA VAL A 505 17.22 -16.37 8.27
C VAL A 505 17.68 -15.86 9.63
N LEU A 506 17.55 -14.55 9.85
CA LEU A 506 17.73 -13.94 11.16
C LEU A 506 16.35 -13.60 11.74
N ASP A 507 15.92 -14.41 12.70
CA ASP A 507 14.70 -14.23 13.47
C ASP A 507 15.00 -13.32 14.67
N LEU A 508 14.48 -12.09 14.65
CA LEU A 508 14.74 -11.10 15.70
C LEU A 508 14.02 -11.42 17.03
N GLU A 509 13.14 -12.41 17.08
CA GLU A 509 12.52 -12.86 18.33
C GLU A 509 13.39 -13.81 19.17
N LYS A 510 14.41 -14.42 18.54
CA LYS A 510 15.28 -15.45 19.13
C LYS A 510 16.70 -14.93 19.30
#